data_AF-A0A960W5B2-F1
#
_entry.id   AF-A0A960W5B2-F1
#
_cell.length_a   1.000
_cell.length_b   1.000
_cell.length_c   1.000
_cell.angle_alpha   90.00
_cell.angle_beta   90.00
_cell.angle_gamma   90.00
#
_symmetry.space_group_name_H-M   'P 1'
#
loop_
_entity.id
_entity.type
_entity.pdbx_description
1 polymer ?
#
loop_
_entity_poly.entity_id
_entity_poly.type
_entity_poly.pdbx_seq_one_letter_code
_entity_poly.pdbx_strand_id
1 'polypeptide(L)' 'MKQLAGYLDSKNHGVGYLVTFNFNKNKEFTNGWRDVDNKKIFEVFV' A
#
# COMPACT_ATOMS: atom_id res chain seq x y z
N MET A 1 6.14 -0.75 1.80
CA MET A 1 5.85 0.32 0.83
C MET A 1 6.92 0.47 -0.26
N LYS A 2 8.20 0.72 0.04
CA LYS A 2 9.26 0.86 -0.99
C LYS A 2 9.35 -0.32 -1.97
N GLN A 3 9.18 -1.56 -1.49
CA GLN A 3 9.17 -2.75 -2.36
C GLN A 3 8.01 -2.73 -3.36
N LEU A 4 6.81 -2.32 -2.95
CA LEU A 4 5.67 -2.18 -3.84
C LEU A 4 5.88 -1.04 -4.84
N ALA A 5 6.40 0.11 -4.39
CA ALA A 5 6.74 1.21 -5.27
C ALA A 5 7.77 0.79 -6.35
N GLY A 6 8.82 0.06 -5.96
CA GLY A 6 9.80 -0.49 -6.91
C GLY A 6 9.22 -1.53 -7.86
N TYR A 7 8.28 -2.37 -7.40
CA TYR A 7 7.54 -3.27 -8.29
C TYR A 7 6.70 -2.51 -9.32
N LEU A 8 5.94 -1.50 -8.88
CA LEU A 8 5.14 -0.65 -9.76
C LEU A 8 6.02 0.05 -10.79
N ASP A 9 7.18 0.55 -10.36
CA ASP A 9 8.18 1.17 -11.23
C ASP A 9 8.69 0.20 -12.30
N SER A 10 9.06 -1.03 -11.90
CA SER A 10 9.48 -2.10 -12.84
C SER A 10 8.40 -2.49 -13.86
N LYS A 11 7.13 -2.17 -13.57
CA LYS A 11 5.97 -2.41 -14.42
C LYS A 11 5.45 -1.15 -15.09
N ASN A 12 6.15 -0.01 -14.96
CA ASN A 12 5.74 1.31 -15.46
C ASN A 12 4.32 1.73 -15.02
N HIS A 13 3.95 1.44 -13.77
CA HIS A 13 2.67 1.83 -13.18
C HIS A 13 2.85 2.96 -12.17
N GLY A 14 1.93 3.93 -12.18
CA GLY A 14 1.89 5.05 -11.23
C GLY A 14 1.02 4.82 -10.00
N VAL A 15 0.18 3.78 -10.01
CA VAL A 15 -0.85 3.54 -8.97
C VAL A 15 -0.80 2.08 -8.52
N GLY A 16 -0.98 1.83 -7.22
CA GLY A 16 -1.07 0.48 -6.67
C GLY A 16 -2.06 0.35 -5.52
N TYR A 17 -2.38 -0.89 -5.17
CA TYR A 17 -3.25 -1.25 -4.05
C TYR A 17 -2.51 -2.22 -3.13
N LEU A 18 -2.59 -2.00 -1.83
CA LEU A 18 -1.99 -2.84 -0.81
C LEU A 18 -3.03 -3.22 0.24
N VAL A 19 -3.30 -4.51 0.37
CA VAL A 19 -4.15 -5.07 1.44
C VAL A 19 -3.25 -5.81 2.42
N THR A 20 -3.28 -5.40 3.68
CA THR A 20 -2.50 -6.01 4.74
C THR A 20 -3.44 -6.58 5.79
N PHE A 21 -3.33 -7.89 6.04
CA PHE A 21 -4.05 -8.53 7.13
C PHE A 21 -3.19 -8.51 8.39
N ASN A 22 -3.67 -7.81 9.41
CA ASN A 22 -3.08 -7.83 10.74
C ASN A 22 -3.87 -8.82 11.59
N PHE A 23 -3.25 -9.75 12.31
CA PHE A 23 -3.99 -10.71 13.13
C PHE A 23 -4.07 -10.31 14.61
N ASN A 24 -3.60 -9.12 14.97
CA ASN A 24 -3.71 -8.60 16.33
C ASN A 24 -5.18 -8.37 16.70
N LYS A 25 -5.57 -8.85 17.89
CA LYS A 25 -6.95 -8.75 18.39
C LYS A 25 -7.42 -7.31 18.66
N ASN A 26 -6.48 -6.39 18.87
CA ASN A 26 -6.74 -4.97 19.16
C ASN A 26 -6.41 -4.05 17.97
N LYS A 27 -6.39 -4.59 16.75
CA LYS A 27 -6.04 -3.79 15.57
C LYS A 27 -7.14 -2.79 15.23
N GLU A 28 -6.72 -1.61 14.82
CA GLU A 28 -7.60 -0.65 14.17
C GLU A 28 -7.65 -0.94 12.66
N PHE A 29 -8.86 -0.98 12.12
CA PHE A 29 -9.06 -0.97 10.69
C PHE A 29 -8.71 0.41 10.17
N THR A 30 -7.79 0.48 9.20
CA THR A 30 -7.42 1.75 8.56
C THR A 30 -7.39 1.57 7.06
N ASN A 31 -7.84 2.59 6.32
CA ASN A 31 -7.65 2.66 4.88
C ASN A 31 -7.31 4.08 4.45
N GLY A 32 -6.57 4.21 3.35
CA GLY A 32 -6.24 5.52 2.81
C GLY A 32 -5.24 5.51 1.67
N TRP A 33 -5.16 6.64 0.98
CA TRP A 33 -4.14 6.89 -0.04
C TRP A 33 -2.83 7.35 0.59
N ARG A 34 -1.71 6.88 0.05
CA ARG A 34 -0.36 7.32 0.39
C ARG A 34 0.46 7.55 -0.87
N ASP A 35 1.23 8.63 -0.88
CA ASP A 35 2.20 8.91 -1.92
C ASP A 35 3.58 8.40 -1.50
N VAL A 36 4.18 7.53 -2.31
CA VAL A 36 5.49 6.92 -2.07
C VAL A 36 6.27 6.90 -3.38
N ASP A 37 7.43 7.56 -3.42
CA ASP A 37 8.33 7.57 -4.59
C ASP A 37 7.59 7.92 -5.92
N ASN A 38 6.76 8.96 -5.88
CA ASN A 38 5.87 9.40 -6.97
C ASN A 38 4.84 8.35 -7.42
N LYS A 39 4.56 7.35 -6.59
CA LYS A 39 3.50 6.35 -6.79
C LYS A 39 2.37 6.61 -5.82
N LYS A 40 1.14 6.50 -6.29
CA LYS A 40 -0.06 6.66 -5.47
C LYS A 40 -0.58 5.28 -5.06
N ILE A 41 -0.51 4.96 -3.77
CA ILE A 41 -0.85 3.62 -3.26
C ILE A 41 -2.05 3.72 -2.33
N PHE A 42 -3.11 2.96 -2.62
CA PHE A 42 -4.22 2.80 -1.69
C PHE A 42 -3.92 1.63 -0.75
N GLU A 43 -3.92 1.89 0.54
CA GLU A 43 -3.60 0.91 1.58
C GLU A 43 -4.85 0.61 2.40
N VAL A 44 -5.05 -0.68 2.70
CA VAL A 44 -6.08 -1.17 3.62
C VAL A 44 -5.40 -2.09 4.63
N PHE A 45 -5.52 -1.76 5.91
CA PHE A 45 -5.17 -2.66 7.02
C PHE A 45 -6.43 -3.27 7.58
N VAL A 46 -6.51 -4.60 7.46
CA VAL A 46 -7.64 -5.42 7.93
C VAL A 46 -7.28 -6.12 9.20
#